data_AF-A0A443SBG1-F1
#
_entry.id   AF-A0A443SBG1-F1
#
_cell.length_a   1.000
_cell.length_b   1.000
_cell.length_c   1.000
_cell.angle_alpha   90.00
_cell.angle_beta   90.00
_cell.angle_gamma   90.00
#
_symmetry.space_group_name_H-M   'P 1'
#
loop_
_entity.id
_entity.type
_entity.pdbx_description
1 polymer ?
#
loop_
_entity_poly.entity_id
_entity_poly.type
_entity_poly.pdbx_seq_one_letter_code
_entity_poly.pdbx_strand_id
1 'polypeptide(L)'
;MAKSLRSKWKRKMKAIKRERYAVKELDALKKIVAKAAAGETLTDVNIVKPVKTNENLMQVEEKVEKRNSRTLKNEHGNYPVWMNQRKISKLKKRNRKLKKSA
;
A
#
# COMPACT_ATOMS: atom_id res chain seq x y z
N MET A 1 8.65 6.32 -24.61
CA MET A 1 7.80 7.32 -23.91
C MET A 1 6.49 6.69 -23.48
N ALA A 2 6.02 6.95 -22.27
CA ALA A 2 4.68 6.54 -21.85
C ALA A 2 3.60 7.37 -22.57
N LYS A 3 2.43 6.78 -22.84
CA LYS A 3 1.29 7.49 -23.41
C LYS A 3 0.72 8.48 -22.38
N SER A 4 0.43 9.71 -22.81
CA SER A 4 -0.25 10.72 -21.99
C SER A 4 -1.60 10.21 -21.45
N LEU A 5 -1.96 10.65 -20.24
CA LEU A 5 -3.26 10.37 -19.62
C LEU A 5 -4.44 10.82 -20.48
N ARG A 6 -4.25 11.89 -21.26
CA ARG A 6 -5.26 12.46 -22.14
C ARG A 6 -5.24 11.84 -23.54
N SER A 7 -4.34 10.90 -23.82
CA SER A 7 -4.28 10.20 -25.11
C SER A 7 -5.60 9.50 -25.45
N LYS A 8 -6.05 9.64 -26.70
CA LYS A 8 -7.30 9.04 -27.20
C LYS A 8 -7.36 7.54 -26.94
N TRP A 9 -6.25 6.82 -27.12
CA TRP A 9 -6.15 5.38 -26.84
C TRP A 9 -6.43 5.04 -25.38
N LYS A 10 -5.77 5.72 -24.44
CA LYS A 10 -5.97 5.48 -23.00
C LYS A 10 -7.39 5.84 -22.56
N ARG A 11 -8.00 6.87 -23.15
CA ARG A 11 -9.41 7.23 -22.87
C ARG A 11 -10.38 6.15 -23.39
N LYS A 12 -10.20 5.69 -24.63
CA LYS A 12 -10.99 4.59 -25.22
C LYS A 12 -10.96 3.34 -24.34
N MET A 13 -9.76 2.91 -23.93
CA MET A 13 -9.60 1.73 -23.07
C MET A 13 -10.24 1.91 -21.68
N LYS A 14 -10.24 3.13 -21.13
CA LYS A 14 -10.95 3.42 -19.88
C LYS A 14 -12.47 3.36 -20.06
N ALA A 15 -13.01 3.85 -21.19
CA ALA A 15 -14.45 3.79 -21.48
C ALA A 15 -14.95 2.34 -21.55
N ILE A 16 -14.28 1.51 -22.37
CA ILE A 16 -14.56 0.06 -22.47
C ILE A 16 -14.50 -0.61 -21.09
N LYS A 17 -13.49 -0.26 -20.29
CA LYS A 17 -13.35 -0.77 -18.93
C LYS A 17 -14.52 -0.36 -18.03
N ARG A 18 -14.99 0.89 -18.13
CA ARG A 18 -16.12 1.38 -17.34
C ARG A 18 -17.41 0.64 -17.69
N GLU A 19 -17.70 0.43 -18.97
CA GLU A 19 -18.86 -0.35 -19.40
C GLU A 19 -18.82 -1.77 -18.84
N ARG A 20 -17.66 -2.44 -18.94
CA ARG A 20 -17.48 -3.79 -18.41
C ARG A 20 -17.73 -3.89 -16.90
N TYR A 21 -17.24 -2.93 -16.12
CA TYR A 21 -17.42 -2.95 -14.66
C TYR A 21 -18.74 -2.35 -14.21
N ALA A 22 -19.39 -1.49 -15.01
CA ALA A 22 -20.65 -0.85 -14.63
C ALA A 22 -21.71 -1.88 -14.22
N VAL A 23 -21.87 -2.95 -15.01
CA VAL A 23 -22.83 -4.03 -14.71
C VAL A 23 -22.52 -4.70 -13.37
N LYS A 24 -21.25 -5.09 -13.17
CA LYS A 24 -20.79 -5.76 -11.94
C LYS A 24 -20.96 -4.89 -10.70
N GLU A 25 -20.57 -3.62 -10.79
CA GLU A 25 -20.63 -2.67 -9.68
C GLU A 25 -22.08 -2.32 -9.34
N LEU A 26 -22.96 -2.21 -10.34
CA LEU A 26 -24.39 -1.96 -10.13
C LEU A 26 -25.02 -3.08 -9.28
N ASP A 27 -24.77 -4.34 -9.64
CA ASP A 27 -25.30 -5.48 -8.89
C ASP A 27 -24.74 -5.55 -7.46
N ALA A 28 -23.46 -5.21 -7.28
CA ALA A 28 -22.85 -5.12 -5.95
C ALA A 28 -23.51 -4.03 -5.10
N LEU A 29 -23.76 -2.85 -5.68
CA LEU A 29 -24.42 -1.74 -5.00
C LEU A 29 -25.87 -2.06 -4.64
N LYS A 30 -26.64 -2.68 -5.54
CA LYS A 30 -28.00 -3.15 -5.24
C LYS A 30 -28.03 -4.11 -4.05
N LYS A 31 -27.08 -5.04 -3.97
CA LYS A 31 -26.97 -5.97 -2.85
C LYS A 31 -26.65 -5.25 -1.53
N ILE A 32 -25.76 -4.26 -1.56
CA ILE A 32 -25.43 -3.45 -0.37
C ILE A 32 -26.67 -2.68 0.10
N VAL A 33 -27.41 -2.05 -0.81
CA VAL A 33 -28.65 -1.33 -0.48
C VAL A 33 -29.68 -2.27 0.14
N ALA A 34 -29.88 -3.46 -0.44
CA ALA A 34 -30.79 -4.46 0.10
C ALA A 34 -30.40 -4.94 1.51
N LYS A 35 -29.10 -5.21 1.74
CA LYS A 35 -28.57 -5.59 3.06
C LYS A 35 -28.71 -4.48 4.10
N ALA A 36 -28.43 -3.24 3.71
CA ALA A 36 -28.62 -2.08 4.57
C ALA A 36 -30.09 -1.91 4.96
N ALA A 37 -31.02 -2.12 4.02
CA ALA A 37 -32.45 -2.10 4.30
C ALA A 37 -32.89 -3.22 5.25
N ALA A 38 -32.21 -4.37 5.22
CA ALA A 38 -32.44 -5.49 6.14
C ALA A 38 -31.81 -5.29 7.55
N GLY A 39 -31.14 -4.17 7.81
CA GLY A 39 -30.52 -3.87 9.10
C GLY A 39 -29.24 -4.66 9.40
N GLU A 40 -28.69 -5.37 8.41
CA GLU A 40 -27.46 -6.13 8.56
C GLU A 40 -26.26 -5.17 8.53
N THR A 41 -25.49 -5.10 9.62
CA THR A 41 -24.28 -4.27 9.69
C THR A 41 -23.22 -4.84 8.75
N LEU A 42 -22.64 -3.98 7.90
CA LEU A 42 -21.59 -4.36 6.93
C LEU A 42 -20.27 -4.68 7.66
N THR A 43 -20.17 -5.82 8.33
CA THR A 43 -18.98 -6.22 9.10
C THR A 43 -17.84 -6.79 8.26
N ASP A 44 -18.03 -6.99 6.95
CA ASP A 44 -17.03 -7.66 6.10
C ASP A 44 -16.71 -6.91 4.80
N VAL A 45 -16.20 -5.69 4.90
CA VAL A 45 -15.40 -5.12 3.80
C VAL A 45 -13.95 -5.61 3.97
N ASN A 46 -13.75 -6.89 3.65
CA ASN A 46 -12.40 -7.44 3.49
C ASN A 46 -11.81 -6.83 2.21
N ILE A 47 -11.09 -5.71 2.39
CA ILE A 47 -10.25 -5.07 1.38
C ILE A 47 -9.30 -6.15 0.83
N VAL A 48 -9.61 -6.66 -0.38
CA VAL A 48 -8.76 -7.50 -1.23
C VAL A 48 -7.80 -8.41 -0.44
N LYS A 49 -8.30 -9.57 0.01
CA LYS A 49 -7.39 -10.69 0.34
C LYS A 49 -6.51 -10.97 -0.89
N PRO A 50 -5.17 -10.93 -0.79
CA PRO A 50 -4.31 -11.44 -1.86
C PRO A 50 -4.65 -12.91 -2.10
N VAL A 51 -4.59 -13.32 -3.38
CA VAL A 51 -4.79 -14.70 -3.84
C VAL A 51 -4.11 -15.67 -2.87
N LYS A 52 -4.88 -16.59 -2.30
CA LYS A 52 -4.39 -17.66 -1.43
C LYS A 52 -3.34 -18.48 -2.19
N THR A 53 -2.06 -18.33 -1.84
CA THR A 53 -1.04 -19.36 -2.07
C THR A 53 -0.80 -20.06 -0.74
N ASN A 54 -1.27 -21.30 -0.68
CA ASN A 54 -0.92 -22.44 0.17
C ASN A 54 -0.45 -22.16 1.62
N GLU A 55 -1.20 -22.79 2.52
CA GLU A 55 -1.15 -22.77 3.99
C GLU A 55 0.09 -23.48 4.56
N ASN A 56 1.30 -23.06 4.18
CA ASN A 56 2.52 -23.41 4.92
C ASN A 56 3.03 -22.21 5.72
N LEU A 57 2.68 -22.26 7.01
CA LEU A 57 3.37 -21.70 8.17
C LEU A 57 4.72 -21.02 7.86
N MET A 58 4.73 -19.70 7.85
CA MET A 58 5.78 -18.96 8.54
C MET A 58 5.08 -17.96 9.45
N GLN A 59 4.89 -18.35 10.72
CA GLN A 59 4.78 -17.40 11.82
C GLN A 59 6.08 -16.58 11.81
N VAL A 60 6.09 -15.49 11.04
CA VAL A 60 7.02 -14.40 11.31
C VAL A 60 6.39 -13.67 12.47
N GLU A 61 6.73 -14.06 13.70
CA GLU A 61 6.64 -13.13 14.81
C GLU A 61 7.26 -11.84 14.30
N GLU A 62 6.45 -10.79 14.15
CA GLU A 62 6.92 -9.50 13.69
C GLU A 62 7.72 -8.91 14.86
N LYS A 63 8.95 -9.42 15.02
CA LYS A 63 9.95 -8.90 15.94
C LYS A 63 10.29 -7.53 15.37
N VAL A 64 9.50 -6.52 15.77
CA VAL A 64 9.74 -5.13 15.41
C VAL A 64 11.08 -4.79 16.04
N GLU A 65 12.16 -4.99 15.27
CA GLU A 65 13.51 -4.73 15.73
C GLU A 65 13.55 -3.31 16.28
N LYS A 66 14.00 -3.17 17.53
CA LYS A 66 14.09 -1.87 18.20
C LYS A 66 15.05 -1.01 17.39
N ARG A 67 14.54 0.08 16.79
CA ARG A 67 15.35 1.01 15.99
C ARG A 67 15.53 2.30 16.75
N ASN A 68 16.72 2.86 16.64
CA ASN A 68 16.99 4.20 17.15
C ASN A 68 16.18 5.25 16.39
N SER A 69 15.38 6.07 17.07
CA SER A 69 14.55 7.12 16.42
C SER A 69 15.37 8.15 15.65
N ARG A 70 16.59 8.47 16.12
CA ARG A 70 17.48 9.48 15.51
C ARG A 70 18.26 8.99 14.30
N THR A 71 18.74 7.74 14.33
CA THR A 71 19.60 7.18 13.26
C THR A 71 18.87 6.16 12.39
N LEU A 72 17.70 5.69 12.82
CA LEU A 72 16.89 4.64 12.20
C LEU A 72 17.68 3.34 11.93
N LYS A 73 18.70 3.09 12.75
CA LYS A 73 19.52 1.87 12.68
C LYS A 73 19.06 0.87 13.75
N ASN A 74 19.22 -0.41 13.40
CA ASN A 74 19.01 -1.53 14.32
C ASN A 74 20.25 -1.73 15.21
N GLU A 75 20.21 -2.70 16.11
CA GLU A 75 21.32 -3.02 17.05
C GLU A 75 22.62 -3.37 16.32
N HIS A 76 22.52 -4.04 15.17
CA HIS A 76 23.66 -4.38 14.30
C HIS A 76 24.14 -3.22 13.41
N GLY A 77 23.57 -2.01 13.55
CA GLY A 77 23.99 -0.83 12.77
C GLY A 77 23.45 -0.75 11.33
N ASN A 78 22.61 -1.72 10.93
CA ASN A 78 21.97 -1.80 9.62
C ASN A 78 20.74 -0.88 9.51
N TYR A 79 20.44 -0.43 8.29
CA TYR A 79 19.23 0.32 7.97
C TYR A 79 18.10 -0.62 7.52
N PRO A 80 16.81 -0.21 7.63
CA PRO A 80 15.69 -1.01 7.16
C PRO A 80 15.76 -1.29 5.65
N VAL A 81 15.33 -2.47 5.22
CA VAL A 81 15.37 -2.92 3.82
C VAL A 81 14.55 -2.01 2.89
N TRP A 82 13.43 -1.47 3.37
CA TRP A 82 12.60 -0.51 2.62
C TRP A 82 13.26 0.87 2.46
N MET A 83 14.34 1.14 3.20
CA MET A 83 15.03 2.42 3.16
C MET A 83 16.04 2.47 2.01
N ASN A 84 15.68 3.16 0.94
CA ASN A 84 16.55 3.39 -0.22
C ASN A 84 17.88 4.09 0.15
N GLN A 85 19.00 3.68 -0.46
CA GLN A 85 20.33 4.29 -0.34
C GLN A 85 20.34 5.83 -0.42
N ARG A 86 19.52 6.43 -1.29
CA ARG A 86 19.44 7.91 -1.36
C ARG A 86 18.93 8.54 -0.06
N LYS A 87 17.96 7.91 0.60
CA LYS A 87 17.42 8.38 1.89
C LYS A 87 18.48 8.23 2.99
N ILE A 88 19.23 7.13 2.99
CA ILE A 88 20.35 6.89 3.91
C ILE A 88 21.41 8.01 3.80
N SER A 89 21.82 8.35 2.57
CA SER A 89 22.80 9.41 2.32
C SER A 89 22.32 10.80 2.78
N LYS A 90 21.02 11.12 2.59
CA LYS A 90 20.43 12.37 3.09
C LYS A 90 20.43 12.43 4.62
N LEU A 91 20.05 11.34 5.28
CA LEU A 91 20.03 11.24 6.74
C LEU A 91 21.44 11.43 7.33
N LYS A 92 22.45 10.75 6.76
CA LYS A 92 23.86 10.92 7.15
C LYS A 92 24.32 12.37 7.02
N LYS A 93 23.99 13.05 5.92
CA LYS A 93 24.33 14.47 5.71
C LYS A 93 23.66 15.37 6.76
N ARG A 94 22.37 15.17 7.04
CA ARG A 94 21.64 15.93 8.07
C ARG A 94 22.27 15.75 9.45
N ASN A 95 22.55 14.50 9.84
CA ASN A 95 23.13 14.19 11.14
C ASN A 95 24.55 14.77 11.29
N ARG A 96 25.35 14.81 10.21
CA ARG A 96 26.66 15.48 10.21
C ARG A 96 26.55 16.99 10.42
N LYS A 97 25.54 17.65 9.83
CA LYS A 97 25.30 19.08 10.05
C LYS A 97 24.91 19.37 11.50
N LEU A 98 23.98 18.59 12.05
CA LEU A 98 23.55 18.74 13.45
C LEU A 98 24.69 18.54 14.45
N LYS A 99 25.66 17.67 14.14
CA LYS A 99 26.88 17.48 14.95
C LYS A 99 27.90 18.62 14.82
N LYS A 100 27.81 19.45 13.77
CA LYS A 100 28.71 20.60 13.57
C LYS A 100 28.14 21.89 14.17
N SER A 101 26.83 21.94 14.38
CA SER A 101 26.11 23.08 14.94
C SER A 101 25.86 22.96 16.44
N ALA A 102 26.28 21.85 17.05
CA ALA A 102 26.28 21.59 18.49
C ALA A 102 27.72 21.53 18.94
#